data_AF-A0A2E3J5T9-F1
#
_entry.id   AF-A0A2E3J5T9-F1
#
_cell.length_a   1.000
_cell.length_b   1.000
_cell.length_c   1.000
_cell.angle_alpha   90.00
_cell.angle_beta   90.00
_cell.angle_gamma   90.00
#
_symmetry.space_group_name_H-M   'P 1'
#
loop_
_entity.id
_entity.type
_entity.pdbx_description
1 polymer ?
#
loop_
_entity_poly.entity_id
_entity_poly.type
_entity_poly.pdbx_seq_one_letter_code
_entity_poly.pdbx_strand_id
1 'polypeptide(L)'
;MNGPEGICESRRTLLPANAVNAMCLTDFNQDGLLDLFVCSYHDGRVRDVDSYLYWNRAGSGFSAEDRTRVFTQSASGCVATNLNKNGYPDLPIAYHKVEGDHVGHSAI
;
A
#
# COMPACT_ATOMS: atom_id res chain seq x y z
N MET A 1 18.93 3.97 -3.61
CA MET A 1 19.08 4.66 -4.91
C MET A 1 19.70 3.70 -5.91
N ASN A 2 19.33 3.81 -7.19
CA ASN A 2 19.89 2.93 -8.23
C ASN A 2 21.40 3.17 -8.38
N GLY A 3 22.18 2.10 -8.60
CA GLY A 3 23.61 2.19 -8.85
C GLY A 3 23.93 2.68 -10.28
N PRO A 4 25.21 2.91 -10.61
CA PRO A 4 25.65 3.36 -11.94
C PRO A 4 25.23 2.42 -13.09
N GLU A 5 24.96 1.16 -12.79
CA GLU A 5 24.46 0.12 -13.70
C GLU A 5 22.95 0.22 -14.00
N GLY A 6 22.23 1.16 -13.36
CA GLY A 6 20.79 1.33 -13.54
C GLY A 6 19.93 0.23 -12.90
N ILE A 7 18.70 0.10 -13.41
CA ILE A 7 17.72 -0.91 -12.96
C ILE A 7 18.15 -2.28 -13.51
N CYS A 8 18.17 -3.28 -12.64
CA CYS A 8 18.64 -4.61 -12.98
C CYS A 8 17.55 -5.63 -12.63
N GLU A 9 17.07 -6.38 -13.63
CA GLU A 9 15.98 -7.35 -13.48
C GLU A 9 16.27 -8.46 -12.45
N SER A 10 17.54 -8.80 -12.24
CA SER A 10 17.94 -9.78 -11.23
C SER A 10 18.06 -9.19 -9.81
N ARG A 11 17.94 -7.87 -9.65
CA ARG A 11 17.98 -7.15 -8.37
C ARG A 11 16.62 -6.52 -8.07
N ARG A 12 15.55 -7.32 -8.14
CA ARG A 12 14.18 -6.92 -7.80
C ARG A 12 13.52 -7.92 -6.85
N THR A 13 12.63 -7.42 -6.01
CA THR A 13 11.71 -8.24 -5.21
C THR A 13 10.32 -8.13 -5.82
N LEU A 14 9.65 -9.26 -6.04
CA LEU A 14 8.25 -9.27 -6.46
C LEU A 14 7.34 -9.23 -5.23
N LEU A 15 6.50 -8.19 -5.14
CA LEU A 15 5.56 -7.98 -4.04
C LEU A 15 4.12 -8.13 -4.56
N PRO A 16 3.42 -9.24 -4.23
CA PRO A 16 2.10 -9.52 -4.79
C PRO A 16 0.98 -8.58 -4.31
N ALA A 17 0.34 -7.85 -5.22
CA ALA A 17 -0.87 -7.08 -4.94
C ALA A 17 -1.81 -7.08 -6.16
N ASN A 18 -3.08 -6.77 -5.95
CA ASN A 18 -4.13 -6.96 -6.96
C ASN A 18 -4.57 -5.62 -7.55
N ALA A 19 -4.33 -5.40 -8.85
CA ALA A 19 -4.73 -4.19 -9.58
C ALA A 19 -4.41 -2.90 -8.78
N VAL A 20 -3.11 -2.65 -8.55
CA VAL A 20 -2.66 -1.57 -7.68
C VAL A 20 -3.03 -0.21 -8.27
N ASN A 21 -3.83 0.57 -7.54
CA ASN A 21 -4.26 1.91 -7.96
C ASN A 21 -3.49 3.04 -7.28
N ALA A 22 -2.98 2.80 -6.07
CA ALA A 22 -2.25 3.78 -5.28
C ALA A 22 -1.26 3.09 -4.34
N MET A 23 -0.25 3.83 -3.92
CA MET A 23 0.75 3.37 -2.97
C MET A 23 1.40 4.55 -2.26
N CYS A 24 1.86 4.34 -1.03
CA CYS A 24 2.64 5.32 -0.27
C CYS A 24 3.81 4.64 0.45
N LEU A 25 4.89 5.41 0.62
CA LEU A 25 6.06 4.99 1.38
C LEU A 25 6.18 5.80 2.66
N THR A 26 6.39 5.13 3.77
CA THR A 26 6.54 5.76 5.09
C THR A 26 7.15 4.75 6.05
N ASP A 27 7.98 5.21 6.98
CA ASP A 27 8.49 4.39 8.09
C ASP A 27 7.39 4.24 9.14
N PHE A 28 6.56 3.19 9.00
CA PHE A 28 5.37 3.02 9.86
C PHE A 28 5.75 2.47 11.23
N ASN A 29 6.86 1.75 11.34
CA ASN A 29 7.31 1.11 12.58
C ASN A 29 8.46 1.87 13.28
N GLN A 30 8.94 2.97 12.71
CA GLN A 30 10.04 3.81 13.20
C GLN A 30 11.39 3.10 13.29
N ASP A 31 11.66 2.13 12.42
CA ASP A 31 12.94 1.42 12.38
C ASP A 31 14.01 2.13 11.53
N GLY A 32 13.66 3.29 10.96
CA GLY A 32 14.54 4.09 10.10
C GLY A 32 14.50 3.68 8.63
N LEU A 33 13.67 2.71 8.25
CA LEU A 33 13.47 2.28 6.87
C LEU A 33 12.06 2.64 6.41
N LEU A 34 11.95 3.07 5.15
CA LEU A 34 10.63 3.26 4.54
C LEU A 34 9.99 1.90 4.27
N ASP A 35 8.79 1.71 4.79
CA ASP A 35 7.88 0.62 4.44
C ASP A 35 6.99 1.04 3.26
N LEU A 36 6.29 0.06 2.67
CA LEU A 36 5.46 0.26 1.49
C LEU A 36 4.03 -0.20 1.73
N PHE A 37 3.07 0.72 1.64
CA PHE A 37 1.66 0.36 1.56
C PHE A 37 1.17 0.40 0.10
N VAL A 38 0.45 -0.65 -0.31
CA VAL A 38 -0.15 -0.79 -1.65
C VAL A 38 -1.65 -0.98 -1.56
N CYS A 39 -2.40 -0.15 -2.29
CA CYS A 39 -3.85 -0.23 -2.41
C CYS A 39 -4.23 -1.23 -3.50
N SER A 40 -4.87 -2.33 -3.11
CA SER A 40 -5.45 -3.31 -4.05
C SER A 40 -6.88 -2.92 -4.45
N TYR A 41 -7.16 -2.92 -5.75
CA TYR A 41 -8.45 -2.47 -6.27
C TYR A 41 -9.43 -3.61 -6.56
N HIS A 42 -8.99 -4.70 -7.20
CA HIS A 42 -9.76 -5.93 -7.46
C HIS A 42 -8.86 -7.09 -7.90
N ASP A 43 -9.30 -8.33 -7.72
CA ASP A 43 -8.58 -9.54 -8.21
C ASP A 43 -9.05 -9.99 -9.62
N GLY A 44 -9.91 -9.21 -10.26
CA GLY A 44 -10.53 -9.52 -11.56
C GLY A 44 -11.88 -10.24 -11.45
N ARG A 45 -12.29 -10.67 -10.25
CA ARG A 45 -13.59 -11.28 -9.96
C ARG A 45 -14.35 -10.51 -8.88
N VAL A 46 -13.67 -10.11 -7.81
CA VAL A 46 -14.22 -9.39 -6.67
C VAL A 46 -13.43 -8.12 -6.36
N ARG A 47 -14.10 -7.21 -5.65
CA ARG A 47 -13.62 -5.84 -5.34
C ARG A 47 -13.33 -5.62 -3.86
N ASP A 48 -13.89 -6.46 -2.99
CA ASP A 48 -13.52 -6.55 -1.59
C ASP A 48 -12.26 -7.42 -1.51
N VAL A 49 -11.08 -6.78 -1.50
CA VAL A 49 -9.78 -7.43 -1.59
C VAL A 49 -8.80 -6.81 -0.59
N ASP A 50 -7.86 -7.61 -0.12
CA ASP A 50 -6.83 -7.12 0.79
C ASP A 50 -5.85 -6.19 0.08
N SER A 51 -5.60 -5.04 0.70
CA SER A 51 -4.42 -4.20 0.51
C SER A 51 -3.30 -4.69 1.42
N TYR A 52 -2.06 -4.28 1.15
CA TYR A 52 -0.89 -4.83 1.87
C TYR A 52 0.05 -3.73 2.33
N LEU A 53 0.49 -3.84 3.58
CA LEU A 53 1.63 -3.11 4.12
C LEU A 53 2.83 -4.05 4.13
N TYR A 54 3.81 -3.80 3.28
CA TYR A 54 5.07 -4.52 3.20
C TYR A 54 6.12 -3.86 4.10
N TRP A 55 6.70 -4.66 4.98
CA TRP A 55 7.74 -4.19 5.89
C TRP A 55 9.10 -4.28 5.22
N ASN A 56 9.87 -3.19 5.30
CA ASN A 56 11.25 -3.20 4.83
C ASN A 56 12.16 -3.59 5.99
N ARG A 57 13.08 -4.54 5.76
CA ARG A 57 13.97 -5.04 6.82
C ARG A 57 15.42 -4.72 6.51
N ALA A 58 16.15 -4.28 7.53
CA ALA A 58 17.59 -4.06 7.41
C ALA A 58 18.29 -5.36 6.99
N GLY A 59 19.10 -5.30 5.92
CA GLY A 59 19.88 -6.44 5.41
C GLY A 59 19.13 -7.37 4.46
N SER A 60 17.83 -7.60 4.61
CA SER A 60 17.03 -8.46 3.71
C SER A 60 16.12 -7.70 2.74
N GLY A 61 15.84 -6.42 3.00
CA GLY A 61 14.91 -5.63 2.19
C GLY A 61 13.46 -6.08 2.35
N PHE A 62 12.64 -5.83 1.33
CA PHE A 62 11.26 -6.30 1.27
C PHE A 62 11.18 -7.81 0.98
N SER A 63 10.12 -8.45 1.51
CA SER A 63 9.74 -9.84 1.24
C SER A 63 8.25 -9.94 0.95
N ALA A 64 7.84 -10.93 0.16
CA ALA A 64 6.43 -11.18 -0.13
C ALA A 64 5.65 -11.71 1.09
N GLU A 65 6.37 -12.30 2.04
CA GLU A 65 5.85 -12.94 3.24
C GLU A 65 5.77 -11.97 4.42
N ASP A 66 6.67 -10.98 4.48
CA ASP A 66 6.70 -9.97 5.55
C ASP A 66 5.77 -8.80 5.25
N ARG A 67 4.48 -9.05 5.42
CA ARG A 67 3.42 -8.05 5.19
C ARG A 67 2.26 -8.18 6.15
N THR A 68 1.66 -7.04 6.46
CA THR A 68 0.35 -6.97 7.10
C THR A 68 -0.74 -6.86 6.04
N ARG A 69 -1.81 -7.64 6.20
CA ARG A 69 -3.00 -7.55 5.35
C ARG A 69 -3.95 -6.51 5.93
N VAL A 70 -4.44 -5.63 5.08
CA VAL A 70 -5.46 -4.64 5.43
C VAL A 70 -6.64 -4.91 4.54
N PHE A 71 -7.75 -5.38 5.11
CA PHE A 71 -8.98 -5.57 4.35
C PHE A 71 -9.47 -4.22 3.82
N THR A 72 -9.71 -4.14 2.51
CA THR A 72 -10.14 -2.91 1.85
C THR A 72 -11.23 -3.16 0.82
N GLN A 73 -12.07 -2.16 0.57
CA GLN A 73 -13.14 -2.23 -0.42
C GLN A 73 -12.76 -1.42 -1.66
N SER A 74 -12.05 -2.06 -2.60
CA SER A 74 -11.46 -1.39 -3.76
C SER A 74 -10.70 -0.12 -3.37
N ALA A 75 -9.57 -0.27 -2.68
CA ALA A 75 -8.75 0.87 -2.29
C ALA A 75 -8.28 1.66 -3.52
N SER A 76 -8.54 2.96 -3.54
CA SER A 76 -8.29 3.85 -4.68
C SER A 76 -7.29 4.97 -4.37
N GLY A 77 -6.98 5.18 -3.10
CA GLY A 77 -6.00 6.19 -2.67
C GLY A 77 -5.53 5.92 -1.26
N CYS A 78 -4.30 6.34 -0.95
CA CYS A 78 -3.76 6.32 0.41
C CYS A 78 -2.84 7.52 0.62
N VAL A 79 -2.80 8.00 1.85
CA VAL A 79 -1.80 8.96 2.32
C VAL A 79 -1.24 8.46 3.63
N ALA A 80 0.05 8.67 3.87
CA ALA A 80 0.67 8.36 5.15
C ALA A 80 1.19 9.66 5.74
N THR A 81 0.67 10.03 6.91
CA THR A 81 1.06 11.25 7.62
C THR A 81 0.64 11.17 9.08
N ASN A 82 1.38 11.83 9.97
CA ASN A 82 1.08 11.86 11.40
C ASN A 82 -0.05 12.87 11.68
N LEU A 83 -1.30 12.48 11.41
CA LEU A 83 -2.49 13.31 11.57
C LEU A 83 -2.80 13.59 13.05
N ASN A 84 -2.65 12.57 13.89
CA ASN A 84 -3.02 12.64 15.30
C ASN A 84 -1.90 13.23 16.20
N LYS A 85 -0.72 13.52 15.61
CA LYS A 85 0.48 14.08 16.26
C LYS A 85 1.05 13.21 17.38
N ASN A 86 0.81 11.91 17.39
CA ASN A 86 1.36 10.98 18.38
C ASN A 86 2.80 10.53 18.05
N GLY A 87 3.31 10.90 16.88
CA GLY A 87 4.67 10.56 16.43
C GLY A 87 4.71 9.38 15.47
N TYR A 88 3.64 8.59 15.38
CA TYR A 88 3.47 7.51 14.43
C TYR A 88 2.69 7.99 13.20
N PRO A 89 3.01 7.52 11.99
CA PRO A 89 2.22 7.83 10.81
C PRO A 89 0.84 7.19 10.87
N ASP A 90 -0.20 7.99 10.65
CA ASP A 90 -1.54 7.50 10.36
C ASP A 90 -1.64 7.15 8.86
N LEU A 91 -2.49 6.16 8.53
CA LEU A 91 -2.74 5.70 7.17
C LEU A 91 -4.23 5.82 6.78
N PRO A 92 -4.70 7.03 6.38
CA PRO A 92 -5.98 7.16 5.71
C PRO A 92 -6.00 6.45 4.35
N ILE A 93 -7.07 5.71 4.09
CA ILE A 93 -7.30 4.99 2.83
C ILE A 93 -8.63 5.43 2.25
N ALA A 94 -8.62 5.87 1.00
CA ALA A 94 -9.83 6.11 0.22
C ALA A 94 -10.31 4.80 -0.41
N TYR A 95 -11.57 4.49 -0.22
CA TYR A 95 -12.23 3.35 -0.85
C TYR A 95 -13.07 3.82 -2.03
N HIS A 96 -13.10 3.02 -3.09
CA HIS A 96 -14.00 3.22 -4.23
C HIS A 96 -15.41 2.65 -3.96
N LYS A 97 -15.61 2.03 -2.79
CA LYS A 97 -16.88 1.44 -2.36
C LYS A 97 -17.01 1.55 -0.84
N VAL A 98 -18.24 1.69 -0.34
CA VAL A 98 -18.60 1.38 1.04
C VAL A 98 -19.79 0.41 1.00
N GLU A 99 -19.74 -0.68 1.77
CA GLU A 99 -20.87 -1.59 2.08
C GLU A 99 -21.65 -2.27 0.94
N GLY A 100 -21.32 -2.09 -0.34
CA GLY A 100 -22.15 -2.70 -1.40
C GLY A 100 -22.33 -1.82 -2.63
N ASP A 101 -22.14 -0.52 -2.49
CA ASP A 101 -22.73 0.42 -3.43
C ASP A 101 -21.72 1.17 -4.30
N HIS A 102 -22.08 1.35 -5.58
CA HIS A 102 -21.32 2.09 -6.60
C HIS A 102 -22.02 3.44 -6.89
N VAL A 103 -22.34 4.26 -5.89
CA VAL A 103 -22.95 5.57 -6.16
C VAL A 103 -21.90 6.66 -6.15
N GLY A 104 -21.41 7.03 -7.34
CA GLY A 104 -20.89 8.37 -7.55
C GLY A 104 -22.03 9.36 -7.38
N HIS A 105 -22.09 10.06 -6.25
CA HIS A 105 -22.99 11.19 -6.10
C HIS A 105 -22.38 12.39 -6.82
N SER A 106 -22.91 12.70 -8.00
CA SER A 106 -22.82 14.04 -8.57
C SER A 106 -24.04 14.83 -8.09
N ALA A 107 -23.82 15.91 -7.35
CA ALA A 107 -24.84 16.93 -7.09
C ALA A 107 -24.62 18.10 -8.06
N ILE A 108 -25.72 18.75 -8.50
CA ILE A 108 -25.68 20.03 -9.22
C ILE A 108 -25.20 21.17 -8.31
#